data_AF-A0A2V2RXB4-F1
#
_entry.id   AF-A0A2V2RXB4-F1
#
_cell.length_a   1.000
_cell.length_b   1.000
_cell.length_c   1.000
_cell.angle_alpha   90.00
_cell.angle_beta   90.00
_cell.angle_gamma   90.00
#
_symmetry.space_group_name_H-M   'P 1'
#
loop_
_entity.id
_entity.type
_entity.pdbx_description
1 polymer ?
#
loop_
_entity_poly.entity_id
_entity_poly.type
_entity_poly.pdbx_seq_one_letter_code
_entity_poly.pdbx_strand_id
1 'polypeptide(L)'
;MAGCSQDADWHAEGDVWTHSRLVCAELERLTEWAGLTRADQLQLLLAALFHDSGKPTTSAPDPDSGRIRSPKHALTSAEIARRVLRELGCDLKTREEIVSLVRYHSRPPYILEKENVEREVISLSWLVDTRLLYCLALADTRGRHTKEMSRPEENLHLWKMVAEELGCFGAPYPFANSQARFLFFRGKLSSLHYVPREDHRCTVTLLSGLPGAGKDTWLSQNRPALPVVALDAIRDSLDVDATDNQGTVVQSAREQCRIHLRAGRNFAFNATNITRQMRQRWIHLFEDYNARIEIVYLEPPLATILAQNRRRANPVPEKVILGLLEKLEPPTFAECHGLLLVESCGPDENKHLSMSWSKHTDPRPIRAVRRVRAPFEPRAVGDLSRRRKLGLRIKKVNGIALSSGKGRNLLQSRPRILWREPHPGFHHPTTKQDIAQLLIAIGPSGIYGLRSVELTRAPVGGGACSLVFGRYEAPGRILLFEQPLPPWRLRGLLVKEQVERLERAGAVVTPIRQLGATLVDWPGDTLKRFMLEEVLLHELGHHVLQHCKAKRRARIARTKDHEAFATLFAAKQRMVLAKRNSSSE
;
A
#
# COMPACT_ATOMS: atom_id res chain seq x y z
N MET A 1 18.17 11.67 -23.23
CA MET A 1 17.25 12.54 -22.46
C MET A 1 17.01 13.83 -23.22
N ALA A 2 18.06 14.56 -23.62
CA ALA A 2 17.92 15.69 -24.54
C ALA A 2 17.23 15.26 -25.85
N GLY A 3 16.31 16.07 -26.35
CA GLY A 3 15.52 15.80 -27.56
C GLY A 3 14.42 14.74 -27.42
N CYS A 4 14.23 14.13 -26.23
CA CYS A 4 13.10 13.23 -26.00
C CYS A 4 11.84 14.04 -25.70
N SER A 5 10.91 14.09 -26.66
CA SER A 5 9.64 14.78 -26.50
C SER A 5 8.79 14.19 -25.37
N GLN A 6 8.12 15.08 -24.64
CA GLN A 6 7.14 14.75 -23.61
C GLN A 6 5.76 15.30 -23.99
N ASP A 7 4.75 14.94 -23.21
CA ASP A 7 3.41 15.50 -23.37
C ASP A 7 3.43 17.01 -23.08
N ALA A 8 3.11 17.84 -24.09
CA ALA A 8 3.22 19.29 -24.00
C ALA A 8 2.21 19.96 -23.05
N ASP A 9 1.15 19.26 -22.64
CA ASP A 9 0.18 19.78 -21.66
C ASP A 9 0.70 19.63 -20.22
N TRP A 10 1.48 18.56 -19.98
CA TRP A 10 2.06 18.21 -18.68
C TRP A 10 3.50 18.67 -18.50
N HIS A 11 4.22 18.82 -19.61
CA HIS A 11 5.64 19.13 -19.69
C HIS A 11 5.88 20.24 -20.74
N ALA A 12 5.32 21.42 -20.50
CA ALA A 12 5.52 22.57 -21.39
C ALA A 12 6.97 23.07 -21.38
N GLU A 13 7.79 22.67 -20.40
CA GLU A 13 9.23 22.90 -20.33
C GLU A 13 10.03 22.18 -21.44
N GLY A 14 9.43 21.20 -22.14
CA GLY A 14 10.01 20.55 -23.30
C GLY A 14 10.53 19.14 -23.02
N ASP A 15 11.83 18.94 -23.18
CA ASP A 15 12.42 17.60 -23.15
C ASP A 15 12.78 17.09 -21.74
N VAL A 16 13.01 15.78 -21.66
CA VAL A 16 13.31 15.06 -20.41
C VAL A 16 14.55 15.60 -19.70
N TRP A 17 15.55 16.09 -20.43
CA TRP A 17 16.76 16.65 -19.83
C TRP A 17 16.48 18.00 -19.19
N THR A 18 15.70 18.84 -19.86
CA THR A 18 15.27 20.14 -19.36
C THR A 18 14.45 19.97 -18.08
N HIS A 19 13.47 19.07 -18.08
CA HIS A 19 12.71 18.70 -16.87
C HIS A 19 13.64 18.26 -15.74
N SER A 20 14.55 17.32 -15.99
CA SER A 20 15.46 16.80 -14.95
C SER A 20 16.35 17.88 -14.33
N ARG A 21 16.77 18.88 -15.11
CA ARG A 21 17.52 20.04 -14.58
C ARG A 21 16.64 20.92 -13.69
N LEU A 22 15.37 21.12 -14.04
CA LEU A 22 14.42 21.87 -13.21
C LEU A 22 14.18 21.13 -11.89
N VAL A 23 14.00 19.81 -11.92
CA VAL A 23 13.85 18.99 -10.70
C VAL A 23 15.07 19.15 -9.78
N CYS A 24 16.29 19.12 -10.30
CA CYS A 24 17.49 19.37 -9.49
C CYS A 24 17.52 20.77 -8.87
N ALA A 25 17.11 21.80 -9.62
CA ALA A 25 17.04 23.17 -9.09
C ALA A 25 15.95 23.32 -8.02
N GLU A 26 14.81 22.64 -8.19
CA GLU A 26 13.73 22.65 -7.20
C GLU A 26 14.10 21.92 -5.91
N LEU A 27 14.92 20.86 -5.97
CA LEU A 27 15.41 20.17 -4.76
C LEU A 27 16.09 21.13 -3.78
N GLU A 28 16.96 22.02 -4.27
CA GLU A 28 17.69 22.99 -3.45
C GLU A 28 16.78 24.07 -2.84
N ARG A 29 15.58 24.27 -3.41
CA ARG A 29 14.58 25.24 -2.94
C ARG A 29 13.60 24.65 -1.92
N LEU A 30 13.61 23.32 -1.72
CA LEU A 30 12.71 22.69 -0.76
C LEU A 30 13.07 23.10 0.66
N THR A 31 12.05 23.35 1.48
CA THR A 31 12.22 23.64 2.91
C THR A 31 12.96 22.53 3.66
N GLU A 32 12.73 21.28 3.26
CA GLU A 32 13.36 20.10 3.82
C GLU A 32 14.86 20.00 3.51
N TRP A 33 15.35 20.64 2.43
CA TRP A 33 16.72 20.51 1.93
C TRP A 33 17.78 20.91 2.96
N ALA A 34 17.52 21.98 3.70
CA ALA A 34 18.44 22.50 4.72
C ALA A 34 18.64 21.53 5.90
N GLY A 35 17.67 20.65 6.16
CA GLY A 35 17.75 19.63 7.21
C GLY A 35 18.38 18.30 6.76
N LEU A 36 18.75 18.17 5.48
CA LEU A 36 19.34 16.95 4.93
C LEU A 36 20.84 16.89 5.19
N THR A 37 21.35 15.68 5.43
CA THR A 37 22.79 15.45 5.43
C THR A 37 23.37 15.64 4.03
N ARG A 38 24.68 15.88 3.92
CA ARG A 38 25.33 15.97 2.60
C ARG A 38 25.19 14.68 1.79
N ALA A 39 25.14 13.53 2.47
CA ALA A 39 24.90 12.24 1.82
C ALA A 39 23.48 12.15 1.25
N ASP A 40 22.45 12.50 2.04
CA ASP A 40 21.05 12.54 1.60
C ASP A 40 20.85 13.49 0.41
N GLN A 41 21.47 14.67 0.45
CA GLN A 41 21.45 15.64 -0.64
C GLN A 41 22.03 15.07 -1.94
N LEU A 42 23.18 14.39 -1.85
CA LEU A 42 23.81 13.76 -3.00
C LEU A 42 22.95 12.62 -3.56
N GLN A 43 22.35 11.81 -2.69
CA GLN A 43 21.43 10.75 -3.11
C GLN A 43 20.22 11.32 -3.88
N LEU A 44 19.63 12.42 -3.39
CA LEU A 44 18.52 13.10 -4.07
C LEU A 44 18.93 13.69 -5.41
N LEU A 45 20.07 14.36 -5.51
CA LEU A 45 20.55 14.93 -6.77
C LEU A 45 20.81 13.85 -7.81
N LEU A 46 21.44 12.74 -7.42
CA LEU A 46 21.65 11.60 -8.31
C LEU A 46 20.30 10.96 -8.70
N ALA A 47 19.38 10.79 -7.75
CA ALA A 47 18.05 10.27 -8.06
C ALA A 47 17.28 11.17 -9.02
N ALA A 48 17.31 12.50 -8.83
CA ALA A 48 16.71 13.47 -9.73
C ALA A 48 17.35 13.45 -11.13
N LEU A 49 18.67 13.29 -11.23
CA LEU A 49 19.34 13.17 -12.53
C LEU A 49 18.88 11.92 -13.30
N PHE A 50 18.60 10.81 -12.60
CA PHE A 50 18.26 9.54 -13.22
C PHE A 50 16.77 9.21 -13.30
N HIS A 51 15.88 9.89 -12.57
CA HIS A 51 14.48 9.46 -12.36
C HIS A 51 13.73 9.16 -13.68
N ASP A 52 13.97 9.97 -14.70
CA ASP A 52 13.36 9.89 -16.02
C ASP A 52 14.30 9.42 -17.15
N SER A 53 15.50 8.94 -16.80
CA SER A 53 16.48 8.47 -17.78
C SER A 53 16.00 7.32 -18.68
N GLY A 54 14.97 6.57 -18.25
CA GLY A 54 14.30 5.52 -19.02
C GLY A 54 13.18 6.00 -19.96
N LYS A 55 12.76 7.27 -19.92
CA LYS A 55 11.73 7.79 -20.84
C LYS A 55 12.11 7.66 -22.32
N PRO A 56 13.35 7.97 -22.78
CA PRO A 56 13.71 7.88 -24.20
C PRO A 56 13.47 6.51 -24.85
N THR A 57 13.59 5.41 -24.09
CA THR A 57 13.38 4.05 -24.60
C THR A 57 11.97 3.52 -24.39
N THR A 58 11.14 4.20 -23.59
CA THR A 58 9.80 3.73 -23.19
C THR A 58 8.67 4.66 -23.64
N SER A 59 8.98 5.91 -23.99
CA SER A 59 8.01 6.88 -24.48
C SER A 59 7.46 6.46 -25.84
N ALA A 60 6.15 6.39 -25.94
CA ALA A 60 5.42 6.15 -27.17
C ALA A 60 4.10 6.96 -27.17
N PRO A 61 3.60 7.37 -28.34
CA PRO A 61 2.26 7.96 -28.43
C PRO A 61 1.21 6.91 -28.06
N ASP A 62 0.27 7.31 -27.21
CA ASP A 62 -0.88 6.52 -26.83
C ASP A 62 -1.82 6.34 -28.03
N PRO A 63 -2.19 5.10 -28.41
CA PRO A 63 -2.99 4.86 -29.62
C PRO A 63 -4.37 5.53 -29.62
N ASP A 64 -4.97 5.74 -28.43
CA ASP A 64 -6.32 6.27 -28.30
C ASP A 64 -6.33 7.81 -28.19
N SER A 65 -5.39 8.38 -27.43
CA SER A 65 -5.35 9.82 -27.14
C SER A 65 -4.32 10.60 -27.96
N GLY A 66 -3.39 9.92 -28.64
CA GLY A 66 -2.26 10.54 -29.35
C GLY A 66 -1.21 11.19 -28.43
N ARG A 67 -1.46 11.23 -27.11
CA ARG A 67 -0.58 11.82 -26.09
C ARG A 67 0.64 10.94 -25.83
N ILE A 68 1.80 11.53 -25.56
CA ILE A 68 3.02 10.77 -25.26
C ILE A 68 2.90 10.16 -23.86
N ARG A 69 3.07 8.84 -23.75
CA ARG A 69 3.14 8.11 -22.49
C ARG A 69 4.45 7.36 -22.38
N SER A 70 5.01 7.30 -21.17
CA SER A 70 6.25 6.57 -20.88
C SER A 70 5.97 5.41 -19.92
N PRO A 71 5.25 4.35 -20.34
CA PRO A 71 4.94 3.22 -19.48
C PRO A 71 6.23 2.56 -18.98
N LYS A 72 6.28 2.26 -17.68
CA LYS A 72 7.41 1.55 -17.04
C LYS A 72 8.76 2.28 -17.08
N HIS A 73 8.82 3.57 -17.47
CA HIS A 73 10.08 4.34 -17.50
C HIS A 73 10.86 4.23 -16.19
N ALA A 74 10.20 4.29 -15.02
CA ALA A 74 10.86 4.21 -13.73
C ALA A 74 11.63 2.89 -13.50
N LEU A 75 11.17 1.77 -14.09
CA LEU A 75 11.90 0.50 -14.03
C LEU A 75 13.19 0.57 -14.85
N THR A 76 13.09 1.07 -16.08
CA THR A 76 14.24 1.25 -16.98
C THR A 76 15.22 2.30 -16.45
N SER A 77 14.73 3.41 -15.89
CA SER A 77 15.53 4.43 -15.21
C SER A 77 16.33 3.82 -14.06
N ALA A 78 15.72 2.94 -13.26
CA ALA A 78 16.38 2.26 -12.16
C ALA A 78 17.48 1.30 -12.63
N GLU A 79 17.28 0.61 -13.76
CA GLU A 79 18.30 -0.24 -14.39
C GLU A 79 19.48 0.58 -14.92
N ILE A 80 19.20 1.71 -15.59
CA ILE A 80 20.23 2.65 -16.07
C ILE A 80 21.03 3.21 -14.88
N ALA A 81 20.34 3.72 -13.86
CA ALA A 81 20.97 4.27 -12.66
C ALA A 81 21.88 3.24 -11.99
N ARG A 82 21.40 2.01 -11.82
CA ARG A 82 22.18 0.93 -11.19
C ARG A 82 23.45 0.64 -11.98
N ARG A 83 23.35 0.52 -13.31
CA ARG A 83 24.52 0.25 -14.16
C ARG A 83 25.55 1.37 -14.05
N VAL A 84 25.11 2.62 -14.26
CA VAL A 84 26.02 3.78 -14.25
C VAL A 84 26.67 3.96 -12.89
N LEU A 85 25.91 3.90 -11.80
CA LEU A 85 26.46 4.06 -10.45
C LEU A 85 27.42 2.92 -10.08
N ARG A 86 27.17 1.68 -10.54
CA ARG A 86 28.10 0.56 -10.37
C ARG A 86 29.41 0.80 -11.13
N GLU A 87 29.34 1.27 -12.38
CA GLU A 87 30.52 1.59 -13.19
C GLU A 87 31.35 2.74 -12.60
N LEU A 88 30.69 3.70 -11.94
CA LEU A 88 31.33 4.79 -11.19
C LEU A 88 31.91 4.34 -9.84
N GLY A 89 31.77 3.07 -9.46
CA GLY A 89 32.30 2.54 -8.20
C GLY A 89 31.52 2.97 -6.95
N CYS A 90 30.25 3.35 -7.10
CA CYS A 90 29.37 3.63 -5.96
C CYS A 90 29.13 2.34 -5.16
N ASP A 91 29.26 2.45 -3.83
CA ASP A 91 29.07 1.31 -2.92
C ASP A 91 27.65 0.72 -3.04
N LEU A 92 27.53 -0.57 -2.79
CA LEU A 92 26.30 -1.33 -2.97
C LEU A 92 25.11 -0.71 -2.24
N LYS A 93 25.30 -0.24 -1.00
CA LYS A 93 24.21 0.29 -0.18
C LYS A 93 23.70 1.62 -0.75
N THR A 94 24.59 2.60 -0.91
CA THR A 94 24.25 3.92 -1.45
C THR A 94 23.64 3.80 -2.85
N ARG A 95 24.20 2.92 -3.69
CA ARG A 95 23.69 2.67 -5.03
C ARG A 95 22.25 2.18 -5.00
N GLU A 96 21.92 1.15 -4.22
CA GLU A 96 20.56 0.61 -4.20
C GLU A 96 19.56 1.53 -3.50
N GLU A 97 20.01 2.41 -2.60
CA GLU A 97 19.18 3.49 -2.04
C GLU A 97 18.78 4.50 -3.13
N ILE A 98 19.74 4.99 -3.93
CA ILE A 98 19.47 5.90 -5.07
C ILE A 98 18.58 5.22 -6.12
N VAL A 99 18.89 3.97 -6.47
CA VAL A 99 18.11 3.22 -7.46
C VAL A 99 16.67 2.99 -6.99
N SER A 100 16.46 2.81 -5.69
CA SER A 100 15.11 2.66 -5.13
C SER A 100 14.33 3.98 -5.20
N LEU A 101 14.97 5.13 -4.94
CA LEU A 101 14.36 6.45 -5.16
C LEU A 101 13.92 6.61 -6.62
N VAL A 102 14.83 6.34 -7.57
CA VAL A 102 14.54 6.37 -9.01
C VAL A 102 13.38 5.44 -9.38
N ARG A 103 13.36 4.22 -8.84
CA ARG A 103 12.33 3.23 -9.17
C ARG A 103 10.92 3.63 -8.71
N TYR A 104 10.82 4.29 -7.56
CA TYR A 104 9.53 4.58 -6.91
C TYR A 104 9.10 6.05 -6.97
N HIS A 105 9.91 6.95 -7.56
CA HIS A 105 9.70 8.41 -7.58
C HIS A 105 8.27 8.82 -7.97
N SER A 106 7.68 8.16 -8.97
CA SER A 106 6.36 8.53 -9.49
C SER A 106 5.19 7.93 -8.71
N ARG A 107 5.42 7.21 -7.60
CA ARG A 107 4.34 6.56 -6.84
C ARG A 107 3.55 7.49 -5.93
N PRO A 108 4.18 8.37 -5.13
CA PRO A 108 3.47 9.19 -4.15
C PRO A 108 2.31 10.04 -4.71
N PRO A 109 2.41 10.68 -5.90
CA PRO A 109 1.30 11.49 -6.45
C PRO A 109 -0.01 10.72 -6.68
N TYR A 110 0.06 9.41 -6.89
CA TYR A 110 -1.10 8.54 -7.19
C TYR A 110 -1.66 7.84 -5.94
N ILE A 111 -1.40 8.37 -4.74
CA ILE A 111 -1.84 7.74 -3.50
C ILE A 111 -3.35 7.53 -3.44
N LEU A 112 -4.15 8.50 -3.90
CA LEU A 112 -5.61 8.44 -3.86
C LEU A 112 -6.22 7.38 -4.79
N GLU A 113 -5.44 6.88 -5.74
CA GLU A 113 -5.86 5.82 -6.65
C GLU A 113 -5.63 4.41 -6.07
N LYS A 114 -4.94 4.29 -4.93
CA LYS A 114 -4.64 3.00 -4.32
C LYS A 114 -5.84 2.47 -3.54
N GLU A 115 -6.18 1.19 -3.77
CA GLU A 115 -7.22 0.49 -3.00
C GLU A 115 -6.92 0.44 -1.50
N ASN A 116 -5.64 0.35 -1.14
CA ASN A 116 -5.17 0.38 0.24
C ASN A 116 -3.93 1.27 0.36
N VAL A 117 -4.17 2.50 0.82
CA VAL A 117 -3.16 3.55 0.97
C VAL A 117 -2.11 3.18 2.02
N GLU A 118 -2.53 2.78 3.22
CA GLU A 118 -1.63 2.39 4.31
C GLU A 118 -0.67 1.28 3.86
N ARG A 119 -1.20 0.26 3.17
CA ARG A 119 -0.40 -0.84 2.67
C ARG A 119 0.66 -0.38 1.66
N GLU A 120 0.34 0.56 0.78
CA GLU A 120 1.33 1.10 -0.18
C GLU A 120 2.43 1.86 0.55
N VAL A 121 2.07 2.75 1.49
CA VAL A 121 3.04 3.55 2.26
C VAL A 121 3.94 2.67 3.12
N ILE A 122 3.37 1.69 3.84
CA ILE A 122 4.13 0.71 4.62
C ILE A 122 5.07 -0.09 3.71
N SER A 123 4.60 -0.52 2.54
CA SER A 123 5.43 -1.26 1.59
C SER A 123 6.63 -0.42 1.12
N LEU A 124 6.39 0.86 0.78
CA LEU A 124 7.43 1.79 0.34
C LEU A 124 8.46 2.07 1.45
N SER A 125 8.04 2.21 2.71
CA SER A 125 8.95 2.47 3.84
C SER A 125 10.04 1.42 4.03
N TRP A 126 9.83 0.19 3.55
CA TRP A 126 10.81 -0.91 3.62
C TRP A 126 11.63 -1.07 2.34
N LEU A 127 11.33 -0.28 1.30
CA LEU A 127 11.97 -0.34 -0.01
C LEU A 127 12.76 0.93 -0.32
N VAL A 128 12.41 2.06 0.29
CA VAL A 128 13.01 3.36 0.03
C VAL A 128 12.80 4.29 1.22
N ASP A 129 13.74 5.19 1.49
CA ASP A 129 13.54 6.26 2.47
C ASP A 129 12.37 7.14 2.00
N THR A 130 11.29 7.12 2.77
CA THR A 130 10.03 7.79 2.45
C THR A 130 10.13 9.32 2.51
N ARG A 131 11.03 9.86 3.31
CA ARG A 131 11.28 11.30 3.40
C ARG A 131 12.02 11.77 2.15
N LEU A 132 13.08 11.06 1.74
CA LEU A 132 13.78 11.37 0.49
C LEU A 132 12.87 11.14 -0.73
N LEU A 133 12.06 10.08 -0.74
CA LEU A 133 11.10 9.83 -1.80
C LEU A 133 10.09 10.97 -1.94
N TYR A 134 9.59 11.50 -0.82
CA TYR A 134 8.71 12.66 -0.81
C TYR A 134 9.39 13.89 -1.39
N CYS A 135 10.62 14.22 -0.97
CA CYS A 135 11.38 15.36 -1.51
C CYS A 135 11.56 15.24 -3.03
N LEU A 136 11.95 14.06 -3.52
CA LEU A 136 12.12 13.81 -4.95
C LEU A 136 10.80 14.00 -5.71
N ALA A 137 9.70 13.43 -5.22
CA ALA A 137 8.40 13.55 -5.87
C ALA A 137 7.85 14.98 -5.84
N LEU A 138 8.15 15.74 -4.77
CA LEU A 138 7.78 17.15 -4.63
C LEU A 138 8.55 18.03 -5.63
N ALA A 139 9.87 17.84 -5.73
CA ALA A 139 10.68 18.53 -6.72
C ALA A 139 10.28 18.13 -8.16
N ASP A 140 9.97 16.85 -8.42
CA ASP A 140 9.45 16.40 -9.72
C ASP A 140 8.13 17.07 -10.08
N THR A 141 7.26 17.31 -9.09
CA THR A 141 5.98 17.99 -9.31
C THR A 141 6.18 19.48 -9.58
N ARG A 142 7.02 20.14 -8.78
CA ARG A 142 7.29 21.60 -8.89
C ARG A 142 8.15 21.96 -10.09
N GLY A 143 8.97 21.03 -10.58
CA GLY A 143 9.79 21.22 -11.78
C GLY A 143 9.01 21.21 -13.10
N ARG A 144 7.70 20.91 -13.08
CA ARG A 144 6.85 20.88 -14.28
C ARG A 144 6.25 22.24 -14.58
N HIS A 145 6.22 22.60 -15.85
CA HIS A 145 5.37 23.67 -16.35
C HIS A 145 4.14 23.03 -16.99
N THR A 146 2.99 23.06 -16.30
CA THR A 146 1.74 22.50 -16.83
C THR A 146 0.71 23.57 -17.17
N LYS A 147 -0.04 23.32 -18.25
CA LYS A 147 -1.23 24.12 -18.61
C LYS A 147 -2.51 23.61 -17.93
N GLU A 148 -2.46 22.42 -17.32
CA GLU A 148 -3.62 21.71 -16.75
C GLU A 148 -3.65 21.86 -15.21
N MET A 149 -4.76 22.30 -14.63
CA MET A 149 -4.85 22.69 -13.20
C MET A 149 -5.00 21.50 -12.21
N SER A 150 -4.64 20.28 -12.59
CA SER A 150 -4.85 19.11 -11.72
C SER A 150 -3.65 18.92 -10.77
N ARG A 151 -3.90 18.95 -9.46
CA ARG A 151 -2.89 19.05 -8.40
C ARG A 151 -2.20 17.71 -8.08
N PRO A 152 -0.88 17.53 -8.33
CA PRO A 152 -0.10 16.39 -7.84
C PRO A 152 0.43 16.65 -6.42
N GLU A 153 0.67 17.91 -6.06
CA GLU A 153 1.34 18.30 -4.80
C GLU A 153 0.49 18.06 -3.55
N GLU A 154 -0.83 18.31 -3.59
CA GLU A 154 -1.71 18.01 -2.45
C GLU A 154 -1.73 16.51 -2.12
N ASN A 155 -1.68 15.66 -3.14
CA ASN A 155 -1.58 14.21 -2.95
C ASN A 155 -0.25 13.82 -2.30
N LEU A 156 0.84 14.53 -2.59
CA LEU A 156 2.12 14.33 -1.91
C LEU A 156 2.04 14.70 -0.44
N HIS A 157 1.39 15.82 -0.09
CA HIS A 157 1.20 16.19 1.31
C HIS A 157 0.31 15.19 2.05
N LEU A 158 -0.76 14.69 1.40
CA LEU A 158 -1.56 13.58 1.93
C LEU A 158 -0.70 12.33 2.15
N TRP A 159 0.18 12.00 1.21
CA TRP A 159 1.09 10.87 1.33
C TRP A 159 2.06 11.03 2.51
N LYS A 160 2.63 12.21 2.69
CA LYS A 160 3.50 12.53 3.84
C LYS A 160 2.75 12.37 5.16
N MET A 161 1.54 12.91 5.28
CA MET A 161 0.75 12.79 6.51
C MET A 161 0.44 11.32 6.85
N VAL A 162 0.14 10.47 5.86
CA VAL A 162 -0.06 9.04 6.10
C VAL A 162 1.22 8.37 6.57
N ALA A 163 2.37 8.70 5.96
CA ALA A 163 3.66 8.16 6.39
C ALA A 163 4.02 8.59 7.82
N GLU A 164 3.72 9.83 8.20
CA GLU A 164 3.92 10.36 9.56
C GLU A 164 2.99 9.68 10.56
N GLU A 165 1.70 9.53 10.25
CA GLU A 165 0.70 8.85 11.10
C GLU A 165 1.07 7.39 11.36
N LEU A 166 1.61 6.71 10.35
CA LEU A 166 2.09 5.32 10.45
C LEU A 166 3.47 5.21 11.11
N GLY A 167 4.12 6.32 11.46
CA GLY A 167 5.45 6.35 12.06
C GLY A 167 6.55 5.86 11.13
N CYS A 168 6.38 6.04 9.81
CA CYS A 168 7.29 5.53 8.78
C CYS A 168 7.74 6.59 7.77
N PHE A 169 7.78 7.87 8.18
CA PHE A 169 8.37 8.97 7.40
C PHE A 169 9.86 9.11 7.75
N GLY A 170 10.74 8.73 6.81
CA GLY A 170 12.20 8.67 7.02
C GLY A 170 12.69 7.41 7.73
N ALA A 171 11.80 6.45 8.01
CA ALA A 171 12.15 5.17 8.63
C ALA A 171 11.20 4.06 8.15
N PRO A 172 11.64 2.78 8.17
CA PRO A 172 10.76 1.65 7.88
C PRO A 172 9.64 1.52 8.91
N TYR A 173 8.45 1.11 8.45
CA TYR A 173 7.32 0.85 9.34
C TYR A 173 7.69 -0.18 10.44
N PRO A 174 7.41 0.11 11.73
CA PRO A 174 7.83 -0.73 12.85
C PRO A 174 6.89 -1.94 13.02
N PHE A 175 7.06 -2.94 12.16
CA PHE A 175 6.38 -4.23 12.36
C PHE A 175 6.73 -4.84 13.72
N ALA A 176 5.76 -5.53 14.32
CA ALA A 176 5.94 -6.16 15.63
C ALA A 176 7.13 -7.14 15.68
N ASN A 177 7.42 -7.83 14.57
CA ASN A 177 8.60 -8.66 14.40
C ASN A 177 8.89 -8.94 12.90
N SER A 178 9.98 -9.67 12.65
CA SER A 178 10.42 -10.02 11.29
C SER A 178 9.40 -10.88 10.53
N GLN A 179 8.67 -11.74 11.25
CA GLN A 179 7.61 -12.58 10.71
C GLN A 179 6.39 -11.77 10.26
N ALA A 180 5.98 -10.75 11.02
CA ALA A 180 4.89 -9.85 10.63
C ALA A 180 5.19 -9.13 9.31
N ARG A 181 6.41 -8.60 9.16
CA ARG A 181 6.87 -7.99 7.91
C ARG A 181 6.83 -8.99 6.75
N PHE A 182 7.39 -10.18 6.96
CA PHE A 182 7.42 -11.22 5.92
C PHE A 182 6.01 -11.60 5.46
N LEU A 183 5.07 -11.83 6.39
CA LEU A 183 3.67 -12.14 6.06
C LEU A 183 2.93 -10.98 5.38
N PHE A 184 3.25 -9.73 5.74
CA PHE A 184 2.65 -8.54 5.14
C PHE A 184 2.95 -8.45 3.64
N PHE A 185 4.22 -8.58 3.25
CA PHE A 185 4.63 -8.54 1.84
C PHE A 185 4.05 -9.69 1.01
N ARG A 186 3.66 -10.79 1.67
CA ARG A 186 2.99 -11.93 1.05
C ARG A 186 1.47 -11.83 1.04
N GLY A 187 0.89 -10.77 1.62
CA GLY A 187 -0.56 -10.61 1.75
C GLY A 187 -1.22 -11.67 2.64
N LYS A 188 -0.44 -12.28 3.54
CA LYS A 188 -0.89 -13.31 4.49
C LYS A 188 -1.10 -12.76 5.91
N LEU A 189 -0.69 -11.53 6.18
CA LEU A 189 -0.91 -10.87 7.47
C LEU A 189 -2.39 -10.49 7.62
N SER A 190 -3.02 -10.91 8.72
CA SER A 190 -4.45 -10.68 8.99
C SER A 190 -4.76 -9.26 9.45
N SER A 191 -3.84 -8.65 10.22
CA SER A 191 -3.93 -7.29 10.75
C SER A 191 -2.54 -6.77 11.08
N LEU A 192 -2.31 -5.45 10.96
CA LEU A 192 -1.05 -4.82 11.37
C LEU A 192 -0.81 -4.90 12.89
N HIS A 193 -1.87 -5.01 13.69
CA HIS A 193 -1.79 -5.18 15.15
C HIS A 193 -1.60 -6.64 15.59
N TYR A 194 -1.71 -7.59 14.65
CA TYR A 194 -1.45 -8.98 14.96
C TYR A 194 0.06 -9.19 15.08
N VAL A 195 0.48 -9.82 16.18
CA VAL A 195 1.87 -10.23 16.42
C VAL A 195 1.97 -11.73 16.12
N PRO A 196 2.48 -12.14 14.94
CA PRO A 196 2.67 -13.55 14.64
C PRO A 196 3.73 -14.14 15.56
N ARG A 197 3.57 -15.43 15.91
CA ARG A 197 4.60 -16.18 16.63
C ARG A 197 5.78 -16.48 15.69
N GLU A 198 7.00 -16.40 16.22
CA GLU A 198 8.23 -16.78 15.53
C GLU A 198 8.62 -18.23 15.88
N ASP A 199 7.73 -19.17 15.60
CA ASP A 199 7.89 -20.61 15.90
C ASP A 199 8.53 -21.39 14.73
N HIS A 200 9.61 -20.83 14.18
CA HIS A 200 10.27 -21.39 13.01
C HIS A 200 10.88 -22.77 13.31
N ARG A 201 10.69 -23.73 12.39
CA ARG A 201 11.23 -25.09 12.55
C ARG A 201 12.74 -25.18 12.34
N CYS A 202 13.28 -24.31 11.49
CA CYS A 202 14.70 -24.21 11.17
C CYS A 202 14.98 -22.86 10.49
N THR A 203 16.26 -22.54 10.32
CA THR A 203 16.74 -21.39 9.55
C THR A 203 17.41 -21.86 8.26
N VAL A 204 16.99 -21.29 7.13
CA VAL A 204 17.60 -21.49 5.81
C VAL A 204 18.40 -20.25 5.43
N THR A 205 19.68 -20.48 5.12
CA THR A 205 20.58 -19.44 4.59
C THR A 205 20.54 -19.48 3.08
N LEU A 206 19.83 -18.56 2.44
CA LEU A 206 19.71 -18.47 0.99
C LEU A 206 20.80 -17.56 0.43
N LEU A 207 21.79 -18.12 -0.26
CA LEU A 207 22.78 -17.29 -0.94
C LEU A 207 22.26 -16.75 -2.27
N SER A 208 22.69 -15.53 -2.59
CA SER A 208 22.41 -14.83 -3.84
C SER A 208 23.64 -14.05 -4.29
N GLY A 209 24.01 -14.17 -5.57
CA GLY A 209 25.18 -13.49 -6.12
C GLY A 209 25.69 -14.17 -7.38
N LEU A 210 26.41 -13.42 -8.22
CA LEU A 210 26.93 -13.94 -9.48
C LEU A 210 27.91 -15.12 -9.30
N PRO A 211 28.12 -15.96 -10.33
CA PRO A 211 29.25 -16.88 -10.36
C PRO A 211 30.56 -16.10 -10.13
N GLY A 212 31.44 -16.60 -9.27
CA GLY A 212 32.67 -15.87 -8.91
C GLY A 212 32.47 -14.73 -7.89
N ALA A 213 31.30 -14.60 -7.24
CA ALA A 213 31.09 -13.60 -6.18
C ALA A 213 31.61 -14.01 -4.78
N GLY A 214 32.26 -15.17 -4.64
CA GLY A 214 32.77 -15.66 -3.35
C GLY A 214 31.74 -16.33 -2.44
N LYS A 215 30.61 -16.82 -2.97
CA LYS A 215 29.54 -17.49 -2.22
C LYS A 215 30.02 -18.66 -1.35
N ASP A 216 30.78 -19.58 -1.95
CA ASP A 216 31.32 -20.76 -1.25
C ASP A 216 32.31 -20.38 -0.16
N THR A 217 33.22 -19.44 -0.46
CA THR A 217 34.18 -18.90 0.50
C THR A 217 33.49 -18.23 1.69
N TRP A 218 32.43 -17.47 1.43
CA TRP A 218 31.67 -16.84 2.52
C TRP A 218 31.00 -17.88 3.41
N LEU A 219 30.44 -18.96 2.85
CA LEU A 219 29.84 -20.05 3.64
C LEU A 219 30.88 -20.78 4.49
N SER A 220 32.04 -21.12 3.93
CA SER A 220 33.07 -21.83 4.67
C SER A 220 33.64 -20.99 5.82
N GLN A 221 33.74 -19.67 5.65
CA GLN A 221 34.22 -18.76 6.68
C GLN A 221 33.18 -18.46 7.76
N ASN A 222 31.93 -18.20 7.36
CA ASN A 222 30.92 -17.65 8.27
C ASN A 222 29.96 -18.71 8.83
N ARG A 223 29.76 -19.82 8.10
CA ARG A 223 28.82 -20.89 8.47
C ARG A 223 29.36 -22.30 8.15
N PRO A 224 30.60 -22.67 8.56
CA PRO A 224 31.25 -23.94 8.18
C PRO A 224 30.49 -25.19 8.62
N ALA A 225 29.70 -25.11 9.69
CA ALA A 225 28.97 -26.26 10.24
C ALA A 225 27.63 -26.54 9.54
N LEU A 226 27.16 -25.66 8.65
CA LEU A 226 25.87 -25.85 7.98
C LEU A 226 26.00 -26.84 6.82
N PRO A 227 25.10 -27.83 6.71
CA PRO A 227 24.92 -28.57 5.47
C PRO A 227 24.61 -27.60 4.33
N VAL A 228 25.21 -27.84 3.16
CA VAL A 228 25.00 -26.99 1.98
C VAL A 228 24.31 -27.79 0.89
N VAL A 229 23.17 -27.28 0.43
CA VAL A 229 22.52 -27.73 -0.81
C VAL A 229 22.94 -26.76 -1.91
N ALA A 230 23.85 -27.16 -2.79
CA ALA A 230 24.37 -26.33 -3.86
C ALA A 230 23.89 -26.82 -5.23
N LEU A 231 23.31 -25.93 -6.05
CA LEU A 231 22.87 -26.34 -7.40
C LEU A 231 24.03 -26.77 -8.28
N ASP A 232 25.19 -26.12 -8.16
CA ASP A 232 26.38 -26.44 -8.94
C ASP A 232 26.87 -27.86 -8.61
N ALA A 233 27.00 -28.20 -7.31
CA ALA A 233 27.39 -29.55 -6.89
C ALA A 233 26.37 -30.63 -7.31
N ILE A 234 25.07 -30.30 -7.36
CA ILE A 234 24.05 -31.23 -7.85
C ILE A 234 24.18 -31.46 -9.35
N ARG A 235 24.52 -30.44 -10.14
CA ARG A 235 24.81 -30.61 -11.58
C ARG A 235 25.98 -31.54 -11.80
N ASP A 236 27.08 -31.31 -11.08
CA ASP A 236 28.29 -32.13 -11.15
C ASP A 236 27.99 -33.59 -10.77
N SER A 237 27.17 -33.82 -9.73
CA SER A 237 26.81 -35.18 -9.29
C SER A 237 25.89 -35.94 -10.25
N LEU A 238 25.13 -35.22 -11.07
CA LEU A 238 24.18 -35.79 -12.02
C LEU A 238 24.75 -35.85 -13.45
N ASP A 239 25.99 -35.39 -13.65
CA ASP A 239 26.65 -35.26 -14.96
C ASP A 239 25.78 -34.48 -15.97
N VAL A 240 25.14 -33.40 -15.51
CA VAL A 240 24.26 -32.55 -16.33
C VAL A 240 24.95 -31.24 -16.64
N ASP A 241 25.17 -30.96 -17.93
CA ASP A 241 25.76 -29.69 -18.36
C ASP A 241 24.87 -28.50 -18.01
N ALA A 242 25.50 -27.33 -17.84
CA ALA A 242 24.80 -26.09 -17.51
C ALA A 242 23.79 -25.64 -18.59
N THR A 243 23.94 -26.16 -19.82
CA THR A 243 23.08 -25.90 -20.98
C THR A 243 21.91 -26.88 -21.11
N ASP A 244 21.94 -27.98 -20.38
CA ASP A 244 20.98 -29.07 -20.53
C ASP A 244 19.70 -28.84 -19.72
N ASN A 245 18.75 -29.78 -19.82
CA ASN A 245 17.47 -29.69 -19.14
C ASN A 245 17.65 -29.66 -17.60
N GLN A 246 17.57 -28.44 -17.05
CA GLN A 246 17.76 -28.16 -15.63
C GLN A 246 16.62 -28.69 -14.72
N GLY A 247 15.57 -29.32 -15.29
CA GLY A 247 14.43 -29.82 -14.53
C GLY A 247 14.80 -30.83 -13.46
N THR A 248 15.63 -31.81 -13.80
CA THR A 248 16.09 -32.88 -12.90
C THR A 248 16.95 -32.33 -11.76
N VAL A 249 17.86 -31.40 -12.08
CA VAL A 249 18.72 -30.69 -11.10
C VAL A 249 17.86 -29.94 -10.08
N VAL A 250 16.87 -29.18 -10.55
CA VAL A 250 15.95 -28.44 -9.66
C VAL A 250 15.12 -29.40 -8.80
N GLN A 251 14.66 -30.52 -9.34
CA GLN A 251 13.91 -31.52 -8.57
C GLN A 251 14.78 -32.17 -7.49
N SER A 252 16.00 -32.57 -7.83
CA SER A 252 16.98 -33.12 -6.88
C SER A 252 17.29 -32.12 -5.75
N ALA A 253 17.56 -30.86 -6.10
CA ALA A 253 17.79 -29.79 -5.13
C ALA A 253 16.57 -29.57 -4.19
N ARG A 254 15.34 -29.65 -4.71
CA ARG A 254 14.13 -29.57 -3.89
C ARG A 254 14.02 -30.74 -2.92
N GLU A 255 14.38 -31.95 -3.34
CA GLU A 255 14.31 -33.11 -2.44
C GLU A 255 15.40 -33.04 -1.35
N GLN A 256 16.63 -32.66 -1.69
CA GLN A 256 17.67 -32.42 -0.69
C GLN A 256 17.25 -31.34 0.34
N CYS A 257 16.66 -30.23 -0.13
CA CYS A 257 16.09 -29.23 0.78
C CYS A 257 15.01 -29.83 1.69
N ARG A 258 14.10 -30.65 1.15
CA ARG A 258 13.02 -31.29 1.94
C ARG A 258 13.54 -32.21 3.03
N ILE A 259 14.65 -32.93 2.80
CA ILE A 259 15.28 -33.76 3.83
C ILE A 259 15.61 -32.90 5.05
N HIS A 260 16.30 -31.77 4.85
CA HIS A 260 16.65 -30.85 5.94
C HIS A 260 15.42 -30.17 6.57
N LEU A 261 14.47 -29.71 5.76
CA LEU A 261 13.25 -29.04 6.22
C LEU A 261 12.35 -29.98 7.04
N ARG A 262 12.19 -31.24 6.63
CA ARG A 262 11.40 -32.25 7.37
C ARG A 262 12.04 -32.53 8.74
N ALA A 263 13.38 -32.59 8.77
CA ALA A 263 14.16 -32.79 9.99
C ALA A 263 14.24 -31.55 10.90
N GLY A 264 13.80 -30.37 10.44
CA GLY A 264 13.97 -29.12 11.19
C GLY A 264 15.45 -28.72 11.37
N ARG A 265 16.32 -29.12 10.45
CA ARG A 265 17.76 -28.83 10.52
C ARG A 265 18.09 -27.54 9.77
N ASN A 266 18.87 -26.66 10.38
CA ASN A 266 19.41 -25.48 9.70
C ASN A 266 20.34 -25.89 8.56
N PHE A 267 20.25 -25.22 7.41
CA PHE A 267 21.10 -25.49 6.26
C PHE A 267 21.29 -24.24 5.39
N ALA A 268 22.29 -24.28 4.52
CA ALA A 268 22.53 -23.27 3.51
C ALA A 268 22.09 -23.77 2.14
N PHE A 269 21.49 -22.87 1.36
CA PHE A 269 21.14 -23.11 -0.03
C PHE A 269 21.96 -22.20 -0.92
N ASN A 270 22.91 -22.79 -1.64
CA ASN A 270 23.83 -22.06 -2.51
C ASN A 270 23.42 -22.16 -3.98
N ALA A 271 23.04 -21.03 -4.56
CA ALA A 271 22.84 -20.89 -5.99
C ALA A 271 23.05 -19.42 -6.40
N THR A 272 23.01 -19.13 -7.70
CA THR A 272 23.17 -17.76 -8.21
C THR A 272 22.02 -16.84 -7.76
N ASN A 273 20.76 -17.31 -7.87
CA ASN A 273 19.57 -16.65 -7.30
C ASN A 273 19.46 -15.14 -7.57
N ILE A 274 19.93 -14.68 -8.73
CA ILE A 274 20.12 -13.26 -9.04
C ILE A 274 18.83 -12.50 -9.35
N THR A 275 17.72 -13.19 -9.67
CA THR A 275 16.41 -12.56 -9.90
C THR A 275 15.44 -12.86 -8.78
N ARG A 276 14.49 -11.96 -8.54
CA ARG A 276 13.41 -12.17 -7.56
C ARG A 276 12.61 -13.42 -7.85
N GLN A 277 12.33 -13.71 -9.12
CA GLN A 277 11.59 -14.91 -9.53
C GLN A 277 12.33 -16.20 -9.16
N MET A 278 13.66 -16.24 -9.34
CA MET A 278 14.46 -17.41 -8.97
C MET A 278 14.40 -17.65 -7.45
N ARG A 279 14.57 -16.60 -6.65
CA ARG A 279 14.48 -16.66 -5.18
C ARG A 279 13.11 -17.07 -4.70
N GLN A 280 12.04 -16.50 -5.26
CA GLN A 280 10.66 -16.78 -4.86
C GLN A 280 10.31 -18.27 -4.89
N ARG A 281 10.80 -19.02 -5.89
CA ARG A 281 10.56 -20.47 -5.97
C ARG A 281 11.08 -21.22 -4.75
N TRP A 282 12.23 -20.83 -4.22
CA TRP A 282 12.86 -21.43 -3.04
C TRP A 282 12.26 -20.90 -1.74
N ILE A 283 12.03 -19.59 -1.66
CA ILE A 283 11.35 -18.95 -0.51
C ILE A 283 9.98 -19.59 -0.28
N HIS A 284 9.22 -19.92 -1.32
CA HIS A 284 7.94 -20.62 -1.19
C HIS A 284 8.11 -22.01 -0.58
N LEU A 285 9.09 -22.78 -1.06
CA LEU A 285 9.40 -24.10 -0.49
C LEU A 285 9.78 -24.00 1.00
N PHE A 286 10.59 -23.02 1.39
CA PHE A 286 11.04 -22.87 2.77
C PHE A 286 9.90 -22.40 3.68
N GLU A 287 9.05 -21.49 3.19
CA GLU A 287 7.86 -21.03 3.91
C GLU A 287 6.86 -22.17 4.16
N ASP A 288 6.63 -23.06 3.19
CA ASP A 288 5.70 -24.20 3.33
C ASP A 288 6.07 -25.12 4.52
N TYR A 289 7.33 -25.08 4.98
CA TYR A 289 7.84 -25.82 6.13
C TYR A 289 8.02 -24.97 7.40
N ASN A 290 7.50 -23.74 7.41
CA ASN A 290 7.66 -22.75 8.49
C ASN A 290 9.15 -22.47 8.82
N ALA A 291 10.01 -22.40 7.81
CA ALA A 291 11.41 -22.06 8.02
C ALA A 291 11.63 -20.55 8.08
N ARG A 292 12.55 -20.10 8.95
CA ARG A 292 13.11 -18.76 8.92
C ARG A 292 14.03 -18.64 7.71
N ILE A 293 13.88 -17.56 6.94
CA ILE A 293 14.63 -17.33 5.70
C ILE A 293 15.56 -16.15 5.90
N GLU A 294 16.86 -16.39 5.77
CA GLU A 294 17.91 -15.38 5.76
C GLU A 294 18.57 -15.34 4.39
N ILE A 295 18.52 -14.20 3.71
CA ILE A 295 19.18 -14.02 2.42
C ILE A 295 20.55 -13.36 2.66
N VAL A 296 21.59 -13.95 2.07
CA VAL A 296 22.93 -13.35 2.05
C VAL A 296 23.26 -13.03 0.60
N TYR A 297 23.41 -11.74 0.33
CA TYR A 297 23.68 -11.21 -1.00
C TYR A 297 25.12 -10.75 -1.11
N LEU A 298 25.85 -11.32 -2.07
CA LEU A 298 27.25 -10.99 -2.33
C LEU A 298 27.38 -10.29 -3.68
N GLU A 299 27.92 -9.08 -3.65
CA GLU A 299 28.24 -8.32 -4.86
C GLU A 299 29.60 -7.61 -4.73
N PRO A 300 30.72 -8.33 -4.90
CA PRO A 300 32.03 -7.70 -5.08
C PRO A 300 32.04 -6.79 -6.31
N PRO A 301 33.04 -5.90 -6.44
CA PRO A 301 33.30 -5.20 -7.70
C PRO A 301 33.38 -6.18 -8.88
N LEU A 302 32.82 -5.80 -10.03
CA LEU A 302 32.76 -6.68 -11.21
C LEU A 302 34.16 -7.19 -11.62
N ALA A 303 35.19 -6.34 -11.52
CA ALA A 303 36.57 -6.73 -11.78
C ALA A 303 37.03 -7.89 -10.88
N THR A 304 36.65 -7.87 -9.60
CA THR A 304 36.90 -8.95 -8.65
C THR A 304 36.15 -10.22 -9.04
N ILE A 305 34.87 -10.10 -9.42
CA ILE A 305 34.05 -11.26 -9.86
C ILE A 305 34.69 -11.93 -11.07
N LEU A 306 35.11 -11.16 -12.07
CA LEU A 306 35.74 -11.67 -13.28
C LEU A 306 37.11 -12.30 -12.98
N ALA A 307 37.94 -11.63 -12.17
CA ALA A 307 39.24 -12.15 -11.76
C ALA A 307 39.12 -13.47 -10.97
N GLN A 308 38.16 -13.56 -10.05
CA GLN A 308 37.87 -14.79 -9.31
C GLN A 308 37.37 -15.89 -10.24
N ASN A 309 36.47 -15.57 -11.18
CA ASN A 309 35.94 -16.55 -12.12
C ASN A 309 37.01 -17.15 -13.04
N ARG A 310 37.98 -16.34 -13.52
CA ARG A 310 39.11 -16.82 -14.33
C ARG A 310 40.00 -17.85 -13.60
N ARG A 311 40.02 -17.82 -12.26
CA ARG A 311 40.82 -18.73 -11.43
C ARG A 311 40.10 -20.04 -11.07
N ARG A 312 38.84 -20.22 -11.48
CA ARG A 312 38.07 -21.45 -11.18
C ARG A 312 38.55 -22.60 -12.06
N ALA A 313 38.43 -23.83 -11.55
CA ALA A 313 38.69 -25.04 -12.35
C ALA A 313 37.82 -25.10 -13.61
N ASN A 314 36.53 -24.74 -13.47
CA ASN A 314 35.58 -24.59 -14.57
C ASN A 314 35.06 -23.13 -14.62
N PRO A 315 35.73 -22.23 -15.37
CA PRO A 315 35.30 -20.84 -15.51
C PRO A 315 33.98 -20.72 -16.30
N VAL A 316 33.08 -19.84 -15.85
CA VAL A 316 31.90 -19.49 -16.63
C VAL A 316 32.29 -18.45 -17.70
N PRO A 317 31.86 -18.55 -18.96
CA PRO A 317 32.22 -17.55 -19.98
C PRO A 317 31.83 -16.13 -19.55
N GLU A 318 32.72 -15.15 -19.74
CA GLU A 318 32.51 -13.78 -19.27
C GLU A 318 31.23 -13.15 -19.83
N LYS A 319 30.92 -13.41 -21.10
CA LYS A 319 29.66 -12.98 -21.75
C LYS A 319 28.42 -13.45 -20.98
N VAL A 320 28.45 -14.64 -20.40
CA VAL A 320 27.34 -15.18 -19.58
C VAL A 320 27.26 -14.42 -18.27
N ILE A 321 28.39 -14.15 -17.59
CA ILE A 321 28.41 -13.36 -16.35
C ILE A 321 27.85 -11.95 -16.59
N LEU A 322 28.24 -11.29 -17.68
CA LEU A 322 27.72 -9.98 -18.06
C LEU A 322 26.21 -10.04 -18.35
N GLY A 323 25.74 -11.05 -19.08
CA GLY A 323 24.30 -11.24 -19.32
C GLY A 323 23.49 -11.57 -18.06
N LEU A 324 24.12 -12.19 -17.04
CA LEU A 324 23.51 -12.38 -15.72
C LEU A 324 23.49 -11.07 -14.92
N LEU A 325 24.55 -10.26 -15.01
CA LEU A 325 24.65 -8.95 -14.37
C LEU A 325 23.55 -7.99 -14.83
N GLU A 326 23.18 -8.02 -16.11
CA GLU A 326 22.09 -7.21 -16.67
C GLU A 326 20.72 -7.57 -16.07
N LYS A 327 20.51 -8.83 -15.69
CA LYS A 327 19.25 -9.33 -15.11
C LYS A 327 19.23 -9.29 -13.59
N LEU A 328 20.31 -8.80 -12.97
CA LEU A 328 20.51 -8.90 -11.54
C LEU A 328 19.56 -7.95 -10.79
N GLU A 329 18.75 -8.54 -9.92
CA GLU A 329 17.83 -7.84 -9.02
C GLU A 329 18.25 -8.14 -7.57
N PRO A 330 18.90 -7.18 -6.87
CA PRO A 330 19.27 -7.36 -5.47
C PRO A 330 18.06 -7.75 -4.61
N PRO A 331 18.23 -8.67 -3.65
CA PRO A 331 17.17 -9.04 -2.73
C PRO A 331 16.79 -7.90 -1.80
N THR A 332 15.52 -7.89 -1.38
CA THR A 332 14.98 -6.89 -0.44
C THR A 332 14.42 -7.55 0.82
N PHE A 333 14.23 -6.78 1.89
CA PHE A 333 13.58 -7.25 3.12
C PHE A 333 12.13 -7.74 2.92
N ALA A 334 11.50 -7.40 1.78
CA ALA A 334 10.20 -7.93 1.39
C ALA A 334 10.22 -9.44 1.09
N GLU A 335 11.40 -10.02 0.84
CA GLU A 335 11.57 -11.41 0.46
C GLU A 335 11.94 -12.33 1.64
N CYS A 336 12.30 -11.81 2.81
CA CYS A 336 12.95 -12.59 3.86
C CYS A 336 12.78 -12.03 5.28
N HIS A 337 13.18 -12.84 6.27
CA HIS A 337 13.18 -12.48 7.69
C HIS A 337 14.45 -11.71 8.06
N GLY A 338 15.58 -12.05 7.43
CA GLY A 338 16.84 -11.34 7.55
C GLY A 338 17.52 -11.21 6.19
N LEU A 339 18.16 -10.05 5.96
CA LEU A 339 18.94 -9.76 4.76
C LEU A 339 20.32 -9.26 5.17
N LEU A 340 21.36 -9.88 4.63
CA LEU A 340 22.75 -9.44 4.77
C LEU A 340 23.30 -9.07 3.40
N LEU A 341 23.78 -7.83 3.27
CA LEU A 341 24.48 -7.34 2.09
C LEU A 341 25.98 -7.40 2.35
N VAL A 342 26.72 -8.09 1.48
CA VAL A 342 28.16 -8.30 1.61
C VAL A 342 28.84 -7.69 0.38
N GLU A 343 29.63 -6.66 0.65
CA GLU A 343 30.49 -6.01 -0.31
C GLU A 343 31.94 -6.34 0.10
N SER A 344 32.59 -7.25 -0.62
CA SER A 344 33.98 -7.62 -0.30
C SER A 344 34.93 -6.56 -0.87
N CYS A 345 35.47 -5.72 0.01
CA CYS A 345 36.51 -4.76 -0.34
C CYS A 345 37.89 -5.39 -0.06
N GLY A 346 38.50 -6.04 -1.06
CA GLY A 346 39.88 -6.54 -0.99
C GLY A 346 40.16 -7.67 0.02
N PRO A 347 41.39 -8.21 0.06
CA PRO A 347 41.70 -9.45 0.80
C PRO A 347 41.70 -9.38 2.33
N ASP A 348 41.62 -8.20 2.97
CA ASP A 348 41.86 -8.10 4.43
C ASP A 348 40.82 -7.29 5.24
N GLU A 349 39.72 -6.82 4.66
CA GLU A 349 38.67 -6.14 5.44
C GLU A 349 37.26 -6.61 5.04
N ASN A 350 36.78 -7.69 5.66
CA ASN A 350 35.36 -8.00 5.70
C ASN A 350 34.63 -6.95 6.56
N LYS A 351 34.31 -5.78 5.98
CA LYS A 351 33.32 -4.88 6.58
C LYS A 351 31.96 -5.55 6.50
N HIS A 352 31.57 -6.22 7.59
CA HIS A 352 30.22 -6.71 7.79
C HIS A 352 29.28 -5.51 7.97
N LEU A 353 28.69 -5.05 6.88
CA LEU A 353 27.52 -4.18 6.93
C LEU A 353 26.31 -5.01 7.33
N SER A 354 26.23 -5.36 8.62
CA SER A 354 24.96 -5.78 9.19
C SER A 354 24.02 -4.59 9.07
N MET A 355 22.91 -4.72 8.34
CA MET A 355 21.78 -3.81 8.52
C MET A 355 21.11 -4.16 9.85
N SER A 356 21.79 -3.87 10.96
CA SER A 356 21.13 -3.59 12.22
C SER A 356 20.81 -2.10 12.23
N TRP A 357 19.56 -1.76 11.93
CA TRP A 357 19.02 -0.48 12.38
C TRP A 357 18.87 -0.57 13.89
N SER A 358 19.95 -0.28 14.61
CA SER A 358 19.98 -0.21 16.06
C SER A 358 20.81 1.01 16.50
N LYS A 359 20.24 2.20 16.35
CA LYS A 359 20.46 3.25 17.33
C LYS A 359 19.11 3.53 17.97
N HIS A 360 18.87 2.87 19.10
CA HIS A 360 17.67 2.93 19.95
C HIS A 360 16.44 2.14 19.48
N THR A 361 16.45 0.82 19.72
CA THR A 361 15.32 0.06 20.31
C THR A 361 15.73 -1.40 20.40
N ASP A 362 16.44 -1.76 21.45
CA ASP A 362 16.33 -3.10 22.01
C ASP A 362 15.25 -2.97 23.10
N PRO A 363 13.98 -3.36 22.85
CA PRO A 363 13.01 -3.35 23.93
C PRO A 363 13.48 -4.36 24.97
N ARG A 364 13.89 -3.86 26.14
CA ARG A 364 14.25 -4.68 27.30
C ARG A 364 13.19 -5.77 27.48
N PRO A 365 13.57 -7.00 27.86
CA PRO A 365 12.61 -8.07 28.12
C PRO A 365 11.74 -7.68 29.31
N ILE A 366 10.56 -7.11 29.05
CA ILE A 366 9.54 -6.91 30.07
C ILE A 366 9.04 -8.31 30.41
N ARG A 367 9.48 -8.81 31.56
CA ARG A 367 8.87 -9.97 32.22
C ARG A 367 7.39 -9.67 32.38
N ALA A 368 6.56 -10.43 31.68
CA ALA A 368 5.12 -10.37 31.77
C ALA A 368 4.68 -10.58 33.23
N VAL A 369 4.14 -9.52 33.84
CA VAL A 369 3.38 -9.66 35.10
C VAL A 369 2.07 -10.35 34.76
N ARG A 370 1.83 -11.47 35.45
CA ARG A 370 0.64 -12.32 35.37
C ARG A 370 -0.67 -11.55 35.60
N ARG A 371 -1.66 -11.89 34.75
CA ARG A 371 -3.14 -11.93 34.97
C ARG A 371 -3.82 -10.55 35.14
N VAL A 372 -4.91 -10.27 34.43
CA VAL A 372 -6.26 -10.78 34.76
C VAL A 372 -7.01 -11.33 33.52
N ARG A 373 -7.64 -12.49 33.69
CA ARG A 373 -8.56 -13.14 32.73
C ARG A 373 -9.78 -12.25 32.48
N ALA A 374 -10.16 -12.06 31.22
CA ALA A 374 -11.51 -11.66 30.85
C ALA A 374 -12.49 -12.82 31.16
N PRO A 375 -13.59 -12.60 31.89
CA PRO A 375 -14.67 -13.57 32.00
C PRO A 375 -15.70 -13.34 30.88
N PHE A 376 -16.32 -14.44 30.45
CA PHE A 376 -17.41 -14.57 29.46
C PHE A 376 -17.01 -14.76 27.99
N GLU A 377 -16.55 -15.97 27.72
CA GLU A 377 -16.62 -16.64 26.42
C GLU A 377 -17.86 -17.55 26.41
N PRO A 378 -18.75 -17.52 25.40
CA PRO A 378 -19.52 -18.68 25.02
C PRO A 378 -18.78 -19.46 23.93
N ARG A 379 -18.59 -20.74 24.19
CA ARG A 379 -18.03 -21.74 23.27
C ARG A 379 -18.93 -21.96 22.05
N ALA A 380 -18.27 -22.34 20.96
CA ALA A 380 -18.75 -23.07 19.78
C ALA A 380 -19.48 -22.27 18.68
N VAL A 381 -18.75 -21.95 17.60
CA VAL A 381 -19.22 -22.21 16.22
C VAL A 381 -18.03 -22.68 15.39
N GLY A 382 -18.15 -23.90 14.86
CA GLY A 382 -17.08 -24.65 14.24
C GLY A 382 -16.55 -24.12 12.90
N ASP A 383 -15.31 -24.55 12.64
CA ASP A 383 -14.73 -24.88 11.35
C ASP A 383 -15.04 -23.95 10.14
N LEU A 384 -14.40 -22.77 10.14
CA LEU A 384 -14.35 -21.86 8.99
C LEU A 384 -13.48 -22.38 7.82
N SER A 385 -12.84 -23.55 7.95
CA SER A 385 -11.98 -24.10 6.89
C SER A 385 -12.77 -24.73 5.73
N ARG A 386 -14.05 -25.08 5.94
CA ARG A 386 -14.89 -25.71 4.90
C ARG A 386 -15.47 -24.73 3.86
N ARG A 387 -15.54 -23.41 4.13
CA ARG A 387 -16.06 -22.44 3.14
C ARG A 387 -15.06 -22.04 2.05
N ARG A 388 -13.77 -22.30 2.21
CA ARG A 388 -12.76 -22.09 1.13
C ARG A 388 -12.72 -23.21 0.10
N LYS A 389 -13.21 -24.42 0.42
CA LYS A 389 -13.26 -25.54 -0.54
C LYS A 389 -14.43 -25.49 -1.53
N LEU A 390 -15.46 -24.66 -1.30
CA LEU A 390 -16.58 -24.49 -2.24
C LEU A 390 -16.38 -23.37 -3.29
N GLY A 391 -15.32 -22.55 -3.17
CA GLY A 391 -15.02 -21.45 -4.11
C GLY A 391 -14.09 -21.83 -5.27
N LEU A 392 -13.62 -23.09 -5.32
CA LEU A 392 -12.64 -23.56 -6.31
C LEU A 392 -13.18 -24.67 -7.24
N ARG A 393 -14.48 -24.91 -7.25
CA ARG A 393 -15.15 -25.74 -8.26
C ARG A 393 -16.31 -24.97 -8.86
N ILE A 394 -16.01 -24.16 -9.88
CA ILE A 394 -16.82 -23.94 -11.10
C ILE A 394 -15.85 -23.24 -12.08
N LYS A 395 -15.10 -24.05 -12.83
CA LYS A 395 -14.64 -23.69 -14.17
C LYS A 395 -14.96 -24.89 -15.06
N LYS A 396 -15.71 -24.59 -16.12
CA LYS A 396 -16.23 -25.44 -17.20
C LYS A 396 -17.46 -26.29 -16.85
N VAL A 397 -18.61 -25.93 -17.41
CA VAL A 397 -19.27 -26.65 -18.53
C VAL A 397 -20.31 -25.70 -19.18
N ASN A 398 -20.49 -25.85 -20.50
CA ASN A 398 -21.35 -25.15 -21.47
C ASN A 398 -20.77 -23.91 -22.14
N GLY A 399 -20.04 -24.18 -23.23
CA GLY A 399 -19.49 -23.21 -24.15
C GLY A 399 -20.56 -22.37 -24.84
N ILE A 400 -20.38 -21.05 -24.77
CA ILE A 400 -20.80 -20.08 -25.77
C ILE A 400 -19.62 -19.09 -25.88
N ALA A 401 -19.21 -18.84 -27.13
CA ALA A 401 -18.04 -18.06 -27.50
C ALA A 401 -18.07 -16.63 -26.92
N LEU A 402 -16.90 -16.15 -26.48
CA LEU A 402 -16.64 -14.73 -26.27
C LEU A 402 -16.64 -14.03 -27.63
N SER A 403 -17.81 -13.55 -28.07
CA SER A 403 -17.88 -12.60 -29.18
C SER A 403 -17.34 -11.24 -28.69
N SER A 404 -16.36 -10.73 -29.42
CA SER A 404 -15.94 -9.33 -29.45
C SER A 404 -17.16 -8.42 -29.70
N GLY A 405 -17.76 -7.94 -28.61
CA GLY A 405 -18.87 -7.01 -28.63
C GLY A 405 -18.39 -5.61 -28.26
N LYS A 406 -18.50 -4.71 -29.24
CA LYS A 406 -18.33 -3.24 -29.21
C LYS A 406 -18.54 -2.60 -27.83
N GLY A 407 -17.69 -1.60 -27.55
CA GLY A 407 -17.74 -0.76 -26.37
C GLY A 407 -19.16 -0.35 -25.98
N ARG A 408 -19.54 -0.70 -24.75
CA ARG A 408 -20.63 -0.07 -24.04
C ARG A 408 -20.01 0.75 -22.91
N ASN A 409 -20.13 2.07 -23.05
CA ASN A 409 -19.85 3.05 -22.00
C ASN A 409 -20.28 2.55 -20.62
N LEU A 410 -19.32 2.26 -19.75
CA LEU A 410 -19.53 2.19 -18.29
C LEU A 410 -19.70 3.62 -17.77
N LEU A 411 -20.76 4.30 -18.22
CA LEU A 411 -21.29 5.48 -17.56
C LEU A 411 -21.66 5.05 -16.13
N GLN A 412 -21.07 5.73 -15.15
CA GLN A 412 -21.42 5.64 -13.74
C GLN A 412 -22.95 5.66 -13.58
N SER A 413 -23.57 4.55 -13.17
CA SER A 413 -24.99 4.54 -12.86
C SER A 413 -25.23 5.42 -11.63
N ARG A 414 -25.84 6.59 -11.81
CA ARG A 414 -26.22 7.48 -10.70
C ARG A 414 -27.09 6.71 -9.69
N PRO A 415 -26.89 6.89 -8.38
CA PRO A 415 -27.71 6.21 -7.36
C PRO A 415 -29.18 6.60 -7.51
N ARG A 416 -30.09 5.64 -7.32
CA ARG A 416 -31.54 5.90 -7.40
C ARG A 416 -32.00 6.68 -6.18
N ILE A 417 -32.70 7.79 -6.38
CA ILE A 417 -33.31 8.55 -5.28
C ILE A 417 -34.80 8.22 -5.23
N LEU A 418 -35.18 7.42 -4.24
CA LEU A 418 -36.55 6.94 -4.06
C LEU A 418 -37.26 7.79 -3.00
N TRP A 419 -38.56 7.96 -3.18
CA TRP A 419 -39.40 8.73 -2.26
C TRP A 419 -40.66 7.93 -1.97
N ARG A 420 -41.04 7.87 -0.69
CA ARG A 420 -42.26 7.25 -0.21
C ARG A 420 -43.07 8.27 0.57
N GLU A 421 -44.38 8.19 0.43
CA GLU A 421 -45.30 9.10 1.11
C GLU A 421 -45.17 8.99 2.64
N PRO A 422 -44.99 10.13 3.34
CA PRO A 422 -44.84 10.15 4.79
C PRO A 422 -46.15 9.80 5.51
N HIS A 423 -46.08 9.51 6.81
CA HIS A 423 -47.26 9.38 7.65
C HIS A 423 -47.98 10.74 7.83
N PRO A 424 -49.31 10.75 8.06
CA PRO A 424 -50.01 11.95 8.45
C PRO A 424 -49.35 12.64 9.66
N GLY A 425 -49.06 13.93 9.54
CA GLY A 425 -48.34 14.71 10.56
C GLY A 425 -46.81 14.66 10.47
N PHE A 426 -46.26 13.93 9.48
CA PHE A 426 -44.83 13.85 9.18
C PHE A 426 -44.55 14.39 7.77
N HIS A 427 -43.30 14.77 7.55
CA HIS A 427 -42.81 15.21 6.25
C HIS A 427 -41.37 14.74 6.04
N HIS A 428 -40.91 14.76 4.79
CA HIS A 428 -39.49 14.62 4.47
C HIS A 428 -38.86 16.01 4.43
N PRO A 429 -37.91 16.36 5.32
CA PRO A 429 -37.32 17.70 5.32
C PRO A 429 -36.45 18.01 4.10
N THR A 430 -36.10 17.00 3.31
CA THR A 430 -35.26 17.12 2.12
C THR A 430 -35.99 16.60 0.89
N THR A 431 -35.73 17.23 -0.25
CA THR A 431 -36.30 16.81 -1.53
C THR A 431 -35.34 15.87 -2.27
N LYS A 432 -35.83 15.19 -3.32
CA LYS A 432 -34.96 14.40 -4.20
C LYS A 432 -33.87 15.26 -4.86
N GLN A 433 -34.18 16.51 -5.16
CA GLN A 433 -33.25 17.44 -5.81
C GLN A 433 -32.12 17.82 -4.85
N ASP A 434 -32.44 18.10 -3.58
CA ASP A 434 -31.42 18.42 -2.57
C ASP A 434 -30.43 17.26 -2.38
N ILE A 435 -30.94 16.04 -2.32
CA ILE A 435 -30.10 14.82 -2.23
C ILE A 435 -29.24 14.68 -3.49
N ALA A 436 -29.82 14.88 -4.68
CA ALA A 436 -29.08 14.78 -5.94
C ALA A 436 -27.93 15.80 -6.00
N GLN A 437 -28.20 17.05 -5.64
CA GLN A 437 -27.20 18.12 -5.60
C GLN A 437 -26.07 17.80 -4.62
N LEU A 438 -26.39 17.33 -3.42
CA LEU A 438 -25.39 16.93 -2.44
C LEU A 438 -24.52 15.78 -2.96
N LEU A 439 -25.12 14.75 -3.54
CA LEU A 439 -24.38 13.60 -4.09
C LEU A 439 -23.48 13.99 -5.26
N ILE A 440 -23.91 14.93 -6.11
CA ILE A 440 -23.07 15.50 -7.17
C ILE A 440 -21.89 16.25 -6.57
N ALA A 441 -22.12 17.06 -5.53
CA ALA A 441 -21.08 17.83 -4.88
C ALA A 441 -20.03 16.94 -4.18
N ILE A 442 -20.45 15.82 -3.56
CA ILE A 442 -19.53 14.83 -2.97
C ILE A 442 -18.67 14.15 -4.04
N GLY A 443 -19.25 13.91 -5.21
CA GLY A 443 -18.56 13.33 -6.36
C GLY A 443 -18.41 11.80 -6.32
N PRO A 444 -17.82 11.21 -7.38
CA PRO A 444 -17.84 9.77 -7.61
C PRO A 444 -17.25 8.91 -6.49
N SER A 445 -16.23 9.39 -5.79
CA SER A 445 -15.53 8.65 -4.75
C SER A 445 -16.39 8.36 -3.52
N GLY A 446 -17.30 9.27 -3.16
CA GLY A 446 -18.22 9.09 -2.04
C GLY A 446 -19.50 8.32 -2.39
N ILE A 447 -19.87 8.26 -3.67
CA ILE A 447 -21.10 7.61 -4.15
C ILE A 447 -20.84 6.29 -4.88
N TYR A 448 -19.59 5.91 -5.10
CA TYR A 448 -19.25 4.67 -5.79
C TYR A 448 -19.83 3.46 -5.06
N GLY A 449 -20.56 2.62 -5.80
CA GLY A 449 -21.26 1.46 -5.26
C GLY A 449 -22.53 1.76 -4.45
N LEU A 450 -22.93 3.03 -4.32
CA LEU A 450 -24.22 3.42 -3.76
C LEU A 450 -25.33 3.08 -4.76
N ARG A 451 -26.34 2.34 -4.31
CA ARG A 451 -27.46 1.86 -5.11
C ARG A 451 -28.66 2.80 -5.02
N SER A 452 -29.02 3.20 -3.82
CA SER A 452 -30.15 4.10 -3.59
C SER A 452 -30.01 4.95 -2.33
N VAL A 453 -30.64 6.13 -2.37
CA VAL A 453 -31.01 6.92 -1.20
C VAL A 453 -32.54 6.98 -1.18
N GLU A 454 -33.16 6.57 -0.09
CA GLU A 454 -34.62 6.41 0.02
C GLU A 454 -35.17 7.29 1.14
N LEU A 455 -36.04 8.23 0.77
CA LEU A 455 -36.87 8.98 1.71
C LEU A 455 -38.05 8.09 2.10
N THR A 456 -38.08 7.62 3.35
CA THR A 456 -38.99 6.56 3.81
C THR A 456 -39.54 6.81 5.21
N ARG A 457 -40.58 6.07 5.58
CA ARG A 457 -41.21 6.10 6.91
C ARG A 457 -40.27 5.59 8.00
N ALA A 458 -40.34 6.20 9.18
CA ALA A 458 -39.57 5.76 10.34
C ALA A 458 -40.07 4.38 10.84
N PRO A 459 -39.18 3.53 11.41
CA PRO A 459 -39.59 2.24 11.94
C PRO A 459 -40.51 2.41 13.16
N VAL A 460 -41.65 1.72 13.15
CA VAL A 460 -42.60 1.69 14.27
C VAL A 460 -41.99 0.84 15.40
N GLY A 461 -41.56 1.47 16.51
CA GLY A 461 -41.02 0.73 17.67
C GLY A 461 -39.92 1.40 18.51
N GLY A 462 -39.59 2.67 18.27
CA GLY A 462 -38.70 3.42 19.18
C GLY A 462 -39.45 3.96 20.39
N GLY A 463 -38.93 3.73 21.60
CA GLY A 463 -39.48 4.33 22.83
C GLY A 463 -39.59 5.85 22.74
N ALA A 464 -40.39 6.45 23.63
CA ALA A 464 -40.93 7.82 23.57
C ALA A 464 -39.93 9.00 23.29
N CYS A 465 -38.61 8.78 23.34
CA CYS A 465 -37.56 9.77 23.04
C CYS A 465 -36.56 9.37 21.94
N SER A 466 -36.78 8.29 21.18
CA SER A 466 -35.83 7.78 20.19
C SER A 466 -35.96 8.50 18.84
N LEU A 467 -35.25 9.62 18.66
CA LEU A 467 -35.14 10.29 17.35
C LEU A 467 -34.27 9.46 16.40
N VAL A 468 -34.85 8.96 15.30
CA VAL A 468 -34.13 8.23 14.26
C VAL A 468 -34.22 9.03 12.95
N PHE A 469 -33.06 9.42 12.41
CA PHE A 469 -32.99 10.31 11.25
C PHE A 469 -32.59 9.60 9.96
N GLY A 470 -31.71 8.61 10.04
CA GLY A 470 -31.26 7.87 8.87
C GLY A 470 -30.60 6.54 9.23
N ARG A 471 -30.37 5.72 8.21
CA ARG A 471 -29.71 4.42 8.34
C ARG A 471 -29.11 3.96 7.01
N TYR A 472 -27.86 3.52 7.06
CA TYR A 472 -27.22 2.76 6.02
C TYR A 472 -27.55 1.26 6.13
N GLU A 473 -28.00 0.68 5.02
CA GLU A 473 -28.25 -0.74 4.82
C GLU A 473 -27.36 -1.28 3.70
N ALA A 474 -26.48 -2.21 4.08
CA ALA A 474 -25.63 -2.89 3.11
C ALA A 474 -26.45 -3.89 2.26
N PRO A 475 -26.22 -3.96 0.93
CA PRO A 475 -25.30 -3.13 0.15
C PRO A 475 -25.89 -1.82 -0.36
N GLY A 476 -25.23 -0.70 -0.03
CA GLY A 476 -25.35 0.55 -0.79
C GLY A 476 -26.73 1.21 -0.76
N ARG A 477 -27.54 0.99 0.27
CA ARG A 477 -28.84 1.66 0.43
C ARG A 477 -28.76 2.59 1.65
N ILE A 478 -29.16 3.84 1.49
CA ILE A 478 -29.31 4.78 2.61
C ILE A 478 -30.78 5.10 2.74
N LEU A 479 -31.32 4.94 3.95
CA LEU A 479 -32.66 5.34 4.32
C LEU A 479 -32.57 6.66 5.08
N LEU A 480 -33.33 7.66 4.64
CA LEU A 480 -33.57 8.90 5.38
C LEU A 480 -35.02 8.86 5.84
N PHE A 481 -35.23 9.02 7.15
CA PHE A 481 -36.55 8.89 7.74
C PHE A 481 -37.29 10.22 7.76
N GLU A 482 -38.58 10.16 7.49
CA GLU A 482 -39.52 11.27 7.72
C GLU A 482 -39.39 11.83 9.15
N GLN A 483 -39.66 13.12 9.31
CA GLN A 483 -39.62 13.80 10.60
C GLN A 483 -40.99 14.43 10.89
N PRO A 484 -41.38 14.57 12.18
CA PRO A 484 -42.62 15.28 12.53
C PRO A 484 -42.60 16.70 11.95
N LEU A 485 -43.78 17.25 11.68
CA LEU A 485 -43.88 18.68 11.35
C LEU A 485 -43.40 19.52 12.55
N PRO A 486 -42.49 20.49 12.36
CA PRO A 486 -42.08 21.40 13.42
C PRO A 486 -43.25 22.27 13.93
N PRO A 487 -43.22 22.71 15.20
CA PRO A 487 -42.23 22.35 16.21
C PRO A 487 -42.47 20.95 16.78
N TRP A 488 -41.40 20.19 17.00
CA TRP A 488 -41.49 18.83 17.54
C TRP A 488 -41.86 18.85 19.02
N ARG A 489 -42.89 18.10 19.38
CA ARG A 489 -43.32 17.90 20.77
C ARG A 489 -42.91 16.50 21.23
N LEU A 490 -41.72 16.39 21.81
CA LEU A 490 -41.16 15.13 22.26
C LEU A 490 -41.62 14.84 23.69
N ARG A 491 -42.14 13.62 23.92
CA ARG A 491 -42.45 13.15 25.27
C ARG A 491 -41.14 12.80 25.96
N GLY A 492 -40.85 13.37 27.12
CA GLY A 492 -39.58 13.22 27.84
C GLY A 492 -38.63 14.43 27.71
N LEU A 493 -37.65 14.46 28.60
CA LEU A 493 -36.53 15.41 28.52
C LEU A 493 -35.38 14.78 27.73
N LEU A 494 -34.89 15.47 26.70
CA LEU A 494 -33.71 15.04 25.96
C LEU A 494 -32.47 15.07 26.86
N VAL A 495 -31.56 14.10 26.68
CA VAL A 495 -30.27 14.13 27.39
C VAL A 495 -29.38 15.23 26.83
N LYS A 496 -28.44 15.73 27.64
CA LYS A 496 -27.58 16.88 27.31
C LYS A 496 -26.91 16.76 25.93
N GLU A 497 -26.37 15.59 25.60
CA GLU A 497 -25.71 15.34 24.31
C GLU A 497 -26.66 15.48 23.11
N GLN A 498 -27.94 15.11 23.26
CA GLN A 498 -28.95 15.26 22.22
C GLN A 498 -29.33 16.73 22.04
N VAL A 499 -29.48 17.47 23.15
CA VAL A 499 -29.73 18.92 23.13
C VAL A 499 -28.59 19.64 22.41
N GLU A 500 -27.35 19.42 22.84
CA GLU A 500 -26.15 20.04 22.25
C GLU A 500 -25.99 19.70 20.76
N ARG A 501 -26.40 18.49 20.34
CA ARG A 501 -26.38 18.09 18.93
C ARG A 501 -27.41 18.85 18.09
N LEU A 502 -28.63 19.01 18.60
CA LEU A 502 -29.71 19.69 17.89
C LEU A 502 -29.46 21.20 17.83
N GLU A 503 -29.01 21.81 18.94
CA GLU A 503 -28.68 23.24 19.00
C GLU A 503 -27.53 23.62 18.07
N ARG A 504 -26.47 22.78 17.99
CA ARG A 504 -25.39 22.97 17.01
C ARG A 504 -25.86 22.91 15.56
N ALA A 505 -26.96 22.21 15.29
CA ALA A 505 -27.58 22.14 13.98
C ALA A 505 -28.56 23.29 13.70
N GLY A 506 -28.71 24.23 14.64
CA GLY A 506 -29.58 25.39 14.52
C GLY A 506 -31.00 25.19 15.06
N ALA A 507 -31.28 24.09 15.76
CA ALA A 507 -32.57 23.91 16.42
C ALA A 507 -32.64 24.70 17.74
N VAL A 508 -33.84 25.17 18.09
CA VAL A 508 -34.11 25.77 19.40
C VAL A 508 -34.78 24.74 20.29
N VAL A 509 -34.07 24.27 21.32
CA VAL A 509 -34.54 23.21 22.21
C VAL A 509 -35.03 23.81 23.53
N THR A 510 -36.34 23.69 23.80
CA THR A 510 -36.96 24.21 25.02
C THR A 510 -37.47 23.06 25.90
N PRO A 511 -36.84 22.76 27.04
CA PRO A 511 -37.33 21.75 27.98
C PRO A 511 -38.52 22.29 28.79
N ILE A 512 -39.68 21.65 28.67
CA ILE A 512 -40.87 21.95 29.46
C ILE A 512 -40.89 21.00 30.67
N ARG A 513 -40.12 21.34 31.69
CA ARG A 513 -39.90 20.48 32.88
C ARG A 513 -41.19 20.10 33.60
N GLN A 514 -42.18 21.00 33.64
CA GLN A 514 -43.48 20.79 34.28
C GLN A 514 -44.30 19.67 33.62
N LEU A 515 -44.13 19.46 32.31
CA LEU A 515 -44.84 18.44 31.54
C LEU A 515 -43.97 17.22 31.21
N GLY A 516 -42.70 17.22 31.67
CA GLY A 516 -41.72 16.20 31.30
C GLY A 516 -41.58 16.07 29.79
N ALA A 517 -41.61 17.18 29.04
CA ALA A 517 -41.59 17.20 27.58
C ALA A 517 -40.50 18.14 27.06
N THR A 518 -40.08 17.95 25.80
CA THR A 518 -39.13 18.82 25.12
C THR A 518 -39.74 19.32 23.82
N LEU A 519 -39.76 20.65 23.66
CA LEU A 519 -40.11 21.30 22.41
C LEU A 519 -38.83 21.53 21.60
N VAL A 520 -38.81 21.10 20.33
CA VAL A 520 -37.70 21.38 19.41
C VAL A 520 -38.26 22.14 18.23
N ASP A 521 -37.85 23.39 18.09
CA ASP A 521 -38.16 24.21 16.92
C ASP A 521 -36.98 24.23 15.95
N TRP A 522 -37.28 24.28 14.66
CA TRP A 522 -36.30 24.29 13.58
C TRP A 522 -36.54 25.51 12.69
N PRO A 523 -35.92 26.65 13.00
CA PRO A 523 -36.11 27.88 12.24
C PRO A 523 -35.63 27.73 10.79
N GLY A 524 -36.45 28.19 9.83
CA GLY A 524 -36.10 28.18 8.40
C GLY A 524 -35.71 26.79 7.88
N ASP A 525 -34.59 26.72 7.15
CA ASP A 525 -34.10 25.48 6.51
C ASP A 525 -33.15 24.65 7.41
N THR A 526 -33.07 24.96 8.71
CA THR A 526 -32.12 24.28 9.62
C THR A 526 -32.35 22.76 9.70
N LEU A 527 -33.60 22.31 9.73
CA LEU A 527 -33.92 20.87 9.73
C LEU A 527 -33.50 20.19 8.42
N LYS A 528 -33.75 20.85 7.28
CA LYS A 528 -33.31 20.39 5.96
C LYS A 528 -31.78 20.24 5.93
N ARG A 529 -31.07 21.27 6.37
CA ARG A 529 -29.61 21.30 6.43
C ARG A 529 -29.05 20.20 7.33
N PHE A 530 -29.64 20.01 8.51
CA PHE A 530 -29.30 18.92 9.42
C PHE A 530 -29.43 17.55 8.74
N MET A 531 -30.56 17.30 8.06
CA MET A 531 -30.78 16.02 7.38
C MET A 531 -29.79 15.75 6.24
N LEU A 532 -29.31 16.79 5.55
CA LEU A 532 -28.32 16.64 4.48
C LEU A 532 -26.88 16.54 5.02
N GLU A 533 -26.49 17.48 5.87
CA GLU A 533 -25.09 17.71 6.24
C GLU A 533 -24.63 16.90 7.46
N GLU A 534 -25.55 16.55 8.36
CA GLU A 534 -25.24 15.74 9.53
C GLU A 534 -25.69 14.29 9.32
N VAL A 535 -26.90 14.07 8.82
CA VAL A 535 -27.47 12.71 8.73
C VAL A 535 -27.02 11.98 7.47
N LEU A 536 -27.31 12.53 6.28
CA LEU A 536 -26.99 11.85 5.02
C LEU A 536 -25.47 11.68 4.83
N LEU A 537 -24.66 12.70 5.15
CA LEU A 537 -23.20 12.58 5.08
C LEU A 537 -22.64 11.52 6.03
N HIS A 538 -23.19 11.38 7.24
CA HIS A 538 -22.76 10.33 8.19
C HIS A 538 -23.08 8.94 7.65
N GLU A 539 -24.28 8.72 7.13
CA GLU A 539 -24.67 7.43 6.54
C GLU A 539 -23.90 7.12 5.24
N LEU A 540 -23.50 8.14 4.47
CA LEU A 540 -22.55 7.99 3.38
C LEU A 540 -21.16 7.59 3.86
N GLY A 541 -20.70 8.11 5.01
CA GLY A 541 -19.47 7.66 5.65
C GLY A 541 -19.49 6.16 5.96
N HIS A 542 -20.60 5.65 6.50
CA HIS A 542 -20.78 4.20 6.69
C HIS A 542 -20.77 3.43 5.36
N HIS A 543 -21.38 3.96 4.31
CA HIS A 543 -21.35 3.36 2.97
C HIS A 543 -19.92 3.26 2.41
N VAL A 544 -19.16 4.36 2.46
CA VAL A 544 -17.77 4.40 1.98
C VAL A 544 -16.93 3.39 2.74
N LEU A 545 -17.06 3.33 4.06
CA LEU A 545 -16.33 2.37 4.89
C LEU A 545 -16.67 0.92 4.56
N GLN A 546 -17.95 0.63 4.33
CA GLN A 546 -18.42 -0.69 3.89
C GLN A 546 -17.82 -1.07 2.53
N HIS A 547 -17.75 -0.11 1.62
CA HIS A 547 -17.19 -0.30 0.29
C HIS A 547 -15.68 -0.55 0.36
N CYS A 548 -14.92 0.26 1.10
CA CYS A 548 -13.47 0.13 1.29
C CYS A 548 -13.06 -1.20 1.93
N LYS A 549 -13.85 -1.75 2.86
CA LYS A 549 -13.57 -3.05 3.51
C LYS A 549 -13.90 -4.27 2.64
N ALA A 550 -14.28 -4.10 1.37
CA ALA A 550 -14.70 -5.15 0.42
C ALA A 550 -15.83 -6.09 0.90
N LYS A 551 -16.54 -5.73 1.98
CA LYS A 551 -17.61 -6.54 2.60
C LYS A 551 -18.96 -6.31 1.92
N ARG A 552 -19.03 -6.26 0.59
CA ARG A 552 -20.26 -5.86 -0.16
C ARG A 552 -21.54 -6.65 0.18
N ARG A 553 -21.48 -7.77 0.91
CA ARG A 553 -22.66 -8.57 1.29
C ARG A 553 -22.83 -8.81 2.79
N ALA A 554 -21.91 -8.34 3.63
CA ALA A 554 -21.94 -8.60 5.07
C ALA A 554 -22.31 -7.33 5.84
N ARG A 555 -23.36 -7.37 6.67
CA ARG A 555 -23.68 -6.28 7.60
C ARG A 555 -22.47 -6.03 8.51
N ILE A 556 -21.82 -4.87 8.37
CA ILE A 556 -20.76 -4.49 9.30
C ILE A 556 -21.44 -4.03 10.60
N ALA A 557 -21.09 -4.65 11.73
CA ALA A 557 -21.52 -4.17 13.04
C ALA A 557 -20.98 -2.74 13.25
N ARG A 558 -21.82 -1.78 13.63
CA ARG A 558 -21.40 -0.40 13.92
C ARG A 558 -20.58 -0.41 15.22
N THR A 559 -19.25 -0.52 15.09
CA THR A 559 -18.31 -0.39 16.20
C THR A 559 -18.05 1.09 16.45
N LYS A 560 -17.45 1.44 17.60
CA LYS A 560 -17.04 2.83 17.89
C LYS A 560 -16.20 3.43 16.77
N ASP A 561 -15.29 2.65 16.18
CA ASP A 561 -14.45 3.10 15.06
C ASP A 561 -15.26 3.40 13.78
N HIS A 562 -16.35 2.68 13.55
CA HIS A 562 -17.22 2.94 12.40
C HIS A 562 -18.02 4.23 12.56
N GLU A 563 -18.46 4.54 13.80
CA GLU A 563 -19.10 5.82 14.11
C GLU A 563 -18.11 6.98 14.04
N ALA A 564 -16.88 6.79 14.53
CA ALA A 564 -15.81 7.79 14.43
C ALA A 564 -15.46 8.09 12.97
N PHE A 565 -15.31 7.07 12.13
CA PHE A 565 -15.05 7.26 10.69
C PHE A 565 -16.18 8.02 9.99
N ALA A 566 -17.44 7.62 10.24
CA ALA A 566 -18.59 8.28 9.62
C ALA A 566 -18.70 9.75 10.04
N THR A 567 -18.42 10.05 11.31
CA THR A 567 -18.39 11.41 11.84
C THR A 567 -17.30 12.25 11.16
N LEU A 568 -16.07 11.71 11.06
CA LEU A 568 -14.95 12.39 10.41
C LEU A 568 -15.19 12.60 8.91
N PHE A 569 -15.76 11.61 8.22
CA PHE A 569 -16.15 11.74 6.83
C PHE A 569 -17.16 12.88 6.64
N ALA A 570 -18.21 12.92 7.46
CA ALA A 570 -19.22 13.98 7.40
C ALA A 570 -18.63 15.36 7.69
N ALA A 571 -17.77 15.49 8.71
CA ALA A 571 -17.09 16.74 9.03
C ALA A 571 -16.22 17.24 7.85
N LYS A 572 -15.43 16.34 7.25
CA LYS A 572 -14.58 16.67 6.09
C LYS A 572 -15.40 17.14 4.89
N GLN A 573 -16.49 16.43 4.57
CA GLN A 573 -17.36 16.81 3.44
C GLN A 573 -18.03 18.16 3.67
N ARG A 574 -18.48 18.46 4.90
CA ARG A 574 -19.02 19.79 5.25
C ARG A 574 -18.01 20.91 5.03
N MET A 575 -16.75 20.73 5.44
CA MET A 575 -15.70 21.72 5.19
C MET A 575 -15.46 21.95 3.68
N VAL A 576 -15.52 20.89 2.88
CA VAL A 576 -15.36 20.98 1.42
C VAL A 576 -16.55 21.72 0.79
N LEU A 577 -17.77 21.42 1.22
CA LEU A 577 -18.99 22.09 0.74
C LEU A 577 -19.02 23.57 1.12
N ALA A 578 -18.61 23.90 2.35
CA ALA A 578 -18.52 25.28 2.82
C ALA A 578 -17.50 26.10 2.01
N LYS A 579 -16.31 25.54 1.74
CA LYS A 579 -15.28 26.20 0.92
C LYS A 579 -15.76 26.46 -0.51
N ARG A 580 -16.53 25.55 -1.11
CA ARG A 580 -17.06 25.72 -2.46
C ARG A 580 -18.10 26.83 -2.55
N ASN A 581 -18.98 26.94 -1.56
CA ASN A 581 -20.00 27.99 -1.53
C ASN A 581 -19.37 29.38 -1.33
N SER A 582 -18.28 29.50 -0.55
CA SER A 582 -17.53 30.76 -0.39
C SER A 582 -16.66 31.16 -1.60
N SER A 583 -16.55 30.31 -2.62
CA SER A 583 -15.79 30.61 -3.86
C SER A 583 -16.70 30.92 -5.06
N SER A 584 -18.01 30.93 -4.83
CA SER A 584 -19.07 31.18 -5.83
C SER A 584 -19.90 32.43 -5.53
N GLU A 585 -19.61 33.12 -4.43
CA GLU A 585 -19.96 34.52 -4.15
C GLU A 585 -18.74 35.40 -4.45
#